data_AF-A0A8J2N6N4-F1
#
_entry.id   AF-A0A8J2N6N4-F1
#
_cell.length_a   1.000
_cell.length_b   1.000
_cell.length_c   1.000
_cell.angle_alpha   90.00
_cell.angle_beta   90.00
_cell.angle_gamma   90.00
#
_symmetry.space_group_name_H-M   'P 1'
#
loop_
_entity.id
_entity.type
_entity.pdbx_description
1 polymer ?
#
loop_
_entity_poly.entity_id
_entity_poly.type
_entity_poly.pdbx_seq_one_letter_code
_entity_poly.pdbx_strand_id
1 'polypeptide(L)'
;MYEQITELAGVQCAALKRQKRADDLDFSQTLYLHDQCGNVVDKSLRQYPQLLVGDTVCAETTVDEDTGRWDFDCTFPGSQSGSMRCQVAVKNKIIDFIATDPFGGSCPDLSTVVTTLEESGQDIVDPSELRNDLTNRGLRTDRARREADEAVAAYTRLWQALGAFFTKDTQSSKGSLEKYIDMYNSHRSFENDICQALHEGDIPLNLTLIAGAAQIPAITTLNWAPESTRPYNITVQDSTRIACCPDAQVAEGEGDKCAYPREAIIPGTGCVCGTSAEGIGIAFEWTECGNFAGSCEADADCGDGYLCLTGSCCGGGVCVDAYACSENGTALIRSDGGF
;
A
#
# COMPACT_ATOMS: atom_id res chain seq x y z
N MET A 1 10.12 40.95 -29.40
CA MET A 1 10.16 39.48 -29.47
C MET A 1 10.71 38.89 -28.17
N TYR A 2 12.03 38.89 -27.94
CA TYR A 2 12.62 38.30 -26.73
C TYR A 2 12.12 38.94 -25.41
N GLU A 3 11.82 40.24 -25.41
CA GLU A 3 11.25 40.93 -24.25
C GLU A 3 9.82 40.46 -23.90
N GLN A 4 8.96 40.13 -24.88
CA GLN A 4 7.60 39.62 -24.64
C GLN A 4 7.61 38.20 -24.05
N ILE A 5 8.54 37.36 -24.50
CA ILE A 5 8.77 36.02 -23.92
C ILE A 5 9.26 36.16 -22.47
N THR A 6 10.11 37.16 -22.21
CA THR A 6 10.64 37.45 -20.86
C THR A 6 9.55 38.00 -19.93
N GLU A 7 8.61 38.79 -20.45
CA GLU A 7 7.49 39.38 -19.69
C GLU A 7 6.40 38.35 -19.36
N LEU A 8 6.11 37.42 -20.29
CA LEU A 8 5.20 36.28 -20.08
C LEU A 8 5.76 35.22 -19.11
N ALA A 9 7.07 35.19 -18.91
CA ALA A 9 7.73 34.28 -17.96
C ALA A 9 7.57 34.67 -16.49
N GLY A 10 7.08 35.89 -16.19
CA GLY A 10 6.92 36.40 -14.83
C GLY A 10 5.56 36.19 -14.18
N VAL A 11 4.61 35.51 -14.84
CA VAL A 11 3.23 35.35 -14.34
C VAL A 11 3.11 34.08 -13.51
N GLN A 12 2.70 34.19 -12.24
CA GLN A 12 2.40 33.03 -11.38
C GLN A 12 1.11 32.34 -11.83
N CYS A 13 1.21 31.08 -12.26
CA CYS A 13 0.05 30.23 -12.51
C CYS A 13 -0.47 29.57 -11.24
N ALA A 14 -1.80 29.55 -11.13
CA ALA A 14 -2.56 29.26 -9.92
C ALA A 14 -2.45 27.81 -9.43
N ALA A 15 -2.47 27.68 -8.10
CA ALA A 15 -2.58 26.43 -7.37
C ALA A 15 -3.85 25.64 -7.75
N LEU A 16 -3.66 24.41 -8.25
CA LEU A 16 -4.78 23.50 -8.52
C LEU A 16 -4.96 22.46 -7.41
N LYS A 17 -6.18 22.49 -6.88
CA LYS A 17 -6.76 21.61 -5.88
C LYS A 17 -6.72 20.14 -6.35
N ARG A 18 -6.37 19.25 -5.42
CA ARG A 18 -6.55 17.79 -5.55
C ARG A 18 -8.05 17.48 -5.58
N GLN A 19 -8.60 17.23 -6.76
CA GLN A 19 -9.90 16.57 -6.89
C GLN A 19 -9.71 15.07 -6.61
N LYS A 20 -10.49 14.55 -5.65
CA LYS A 20 -10.66 13.12 -5.41
C LYS A 20 -11.33 12.52 -6.66
N ARG A 21 -10.90 11.33 -7.05
CA ARG A 21 -11.27 10.66 -8.30
C ARG A 21 -12.74 10.22 -8.30
N ALA A 22 -13.26 9.92 -9.50
CA ALA A 22 -14.52 9.21 -9.74
C ALA A 22 -14.40 7.67 -9.64
N ASP A 23 -13.17 7.11 -9.57
CA ASP A 23 -12.93 5.65 -9.67
C ASP A 23 -12.15 5.04 -8.50
N ASP A 24 -11.91 5.78 -7.40
CA ASP A 24 -11.52 5.11 -6.15
C ASP A 24 -12.80 4.45 -5.64
N LEU A 25 -12.86 3.13 -5.74
CA LEU A 25 -13.98 2.38 -5.25
C LEU A 25 -13.80 2.20 -3.74
N ASP A 26 -14.61 2.95 -3.00
CA ASP A 26 -14.76 2.79 -1.57
C ASP A 26 -15.55 1.49 -1.31
N PHE A 27 -15.07 0.69 -0.37
CA PHE A 27 -15.81 -0.49 0.12
C PHE A 27 -15.60 -0.63 1.63
N SER A 28 -16.60 -1.18 2.31
CA SER A 28 -16.51 -1.46 3.74
C SER A 28 -16.20 -2.94 3.98
N GLN A 29 -15.34 -3.20 4.96
CA GLN A 29 -14.87 -4.51 5.36
C GLN A 29 -15.09 -4.73 6.85
N THR A 30 -15.76 -5.82 7.20
CA THR A 30 -16.05 -6.19 8.60
C THR A 30 -15.16 -7.36 9.02
N LEU A 31 -14.57 -7.27 10.21
CA LEU A 31 -13.81 -8.34 10.86
C LEU A 31 -14.42 -8.64 12.23
N TYR A 32 -14.44 -9.91 12.63
CA TYR A 32 -14.74 -10.35 13.98
C TYR A 32 -13.45 -10.88 14.61
N LEU A 33 -12.93 -10.15 15.58
CA LEU A 33 -11.63 -10.41 16.18
C LEU A 33 -11.78 -11.08 17.55
N HIS A 34 -11.09 -12.21 17.71
CA HIS A 34 -10.98 -12.92 18.99
C HIS A 34 -9.52 -13.11 19.39
N ASP A 35 -9.24 -13.16 20.68
CA ASP A 35 -7.90 -13.47 21.19
C ASP A 35 -7.61 -14.98 21.12
N GLN A 36 -6.38 -15.38 21.47
CA GLN A 36 -5.97 -16.79 21.52
C GLN A 36 -6.82 -17.67 22.44
N CYS A 37 -7.61 -17.08 23.35
CA CYS A 37 -8.49 -17.76 24.28
C CYS A 37 -9.96 -17.75 23.83
N GLY A 38 -10.28 -17.11 22.69
CA GLY A 38 -11.65 -16.97 22.19
C GLY A 38 -12.43 -15.80 22.78
N ASN A 39 -11.80 -14.94 23.60
CA ASN A 39 -12.44 -13.72 24.07
C ASN A 39 -12.53 -12.69 22.95
N VAL A 40 -13.52 -11.82 23.00
CA VAL A 40 -13.65 -10.71 22.07
C VAL A 40 -12.50 -9.72 22.22
N VAL A 41 -12.00 -9.23 21.09
CA VAL A 41 -10.93 -8.23 21.06
C VAL A 41 -11.54 -6.85 20.95
N ASP A 42 -11.28 -6.04 21.98
CA ASP A 42 -11.74 -4.67 22.11
C ASP A 42 -10.57 -3.67 21.97
N LYS A 43 -10.84 -2.42 22.36
CA LYS A 43 -9.90 -1.31 22.28
C LYS A 43 -8.74 -1.38 23.28
N SER A 44 -8.73 -2.35 24.20
CA SER A 44 -7.65 -2.55 25.16
C SER A 44 -6.41 -3.21 24.56
N LEU A 45 -6.52 -3.74 23.33
CA LEU A 45 -5.40 -4.36 22.63
C LEU A 45 -4.24 -3.38 22.45
N ARG A 46 -3.05 -3.78 22.92
CA ARG A 46 -1.85 -2.92 22.93
C ARG A 46 -1.49 -2.38 21.54
N GLN A 47 -1.60 -3.22 20.51
CA GLN A 47 -1.47 -2.81 19.12
C GLN A 47 -2.83 -2.88 18.46
N TYR A 48 -3.40 -1.72 18.18
CA TYR A 48 -4.72 -1.59 17.59
C TYR A 48 -4.82 -2.29 16.24
N PRO A 49 -5.97 -2.92 15.93
CA PRO A 49 -6.20 -3.53 14.62
C PRO A 49 -6.03 -2.53 13.48
N GLN A 50 -5.14 -2.87 12.53
CA GLN A 50 -4.91 -2.12 11.31
C GLN A 50 -5.13 -3.03 10.12
N LEU A 51 -6.09 -2.66 9.27
CA LEU A 51 -6.39 -3.34 8.02
C LEU A 51 -5.74 -2.59 6.85
N LEU A 52 -5.05 -3.30 5.97
CA LEU A 52 -4.38 -2.73 4.81
C LEU A 52 -4.81 -3.41 3.52
N VAL A 53 -5.02 -2.64 2.46
CA VAL A 53 -5.16 -3.09 1.07
C VAL A 53 -3.84 -2.80 0.34
N GLY A 54 -3.03 -3.83 0.10
CA GLY A 54 -1.64 -3.65 -0.28
C GLY A 54 -0.90 -2.83 0.79
N ASP A 55 -0.38 -1.66 0.39
CA ASP A 55 0.31 -0.73 1.30
C ASP A 55 -0.62 0.36 1.89
N THR A 56 -1.91 0.36 1.53
CA THR A 56 -2.84 1.42 1.94
C THR A 56 -3.62 1.01 3.19
N VAL A 57 -3.49 1.77 4.27
CA VAL A 57 -4.27 1.57 5.50
C VAL A 57 -5.72 1.99 5.30
N CYS A 58 -6.67 1.13 5.69
CA CYS A 58 -8.10 1.44 5.73
C CYS A 58 -8.45 2.29 6.95
N ALA A 59 -9.50 3.11 6.84
CA ALA A 59 -10.00 3.89 7.97
C ALA A 59 -10.90 3.02 8.85
N GLU A 60 -10.59 2.89 10.13
CA GLU A 60 -11.53 2.32 11.09
C GLU A 60 -12.75 3.22 11.25
N THR A 61 -13.95 2.63 11.28
CA THR A 61 -15.21 3.37 11.43
C THR A 61 -15.93 3.05 12.73
N THR A 62 -16.19 1.78 12.99
CA THR A 62 -16.96 1.34 14.16
C THR A 62 -16.35 0.09 14.80
N VAL A 63 -16.44 0.04 16.13
CA VAL A 63 -16.04 -1.10 16.95
C VAL A 63 -17.20 -1.44 17.88
N ASP A 64 -17.64 -2.68 17.82
CA ASP A 64 -18.59 -3.27 18.77
C ASP A 64 -17.81 -4.23 19.67
N GLU A 65 -17.54 -3.76 20.89
CA GLU A 65 -16.72 -4.44 21.89
C GLU A 65 -17.40 -5.69 22.45
N ASP A 66 -18.74 -5.79 22.40
CA ASP A 66 -19.48 -6.95 22.89
C ASP A 66 -19.32 -8.15 21.96
N THR A 67 -19.19 -7.89 20.65
CA THR A 67 -19.07 -8.94 19.63
C THR A 67 -17.66 -9.08 19.05
N GLY A 68 -16.74 -8.16 19.41
CA GLY A 68 -15.42 -8.08 18.80
C GLY A 68 -15.49 -7.69 17.32
N ARG A 69 -16.53 -6.98 16.90
CA ARG A 69 -16.72 -6.59 15.49
C ARG A 69 -16.03 -5.26 15.20
N TRP A 70 -15.22 -5.25 14.15
CA TRP A 70 -14.48 -4.10 13.65
C TRP A 70 -14.88 -3.84 12.20
N ASP A 71 -15.31 -2.61 11.90
CA ASP A 71 -15.63 -2.17 10.55
C ASP A 71 -14.58 -1.18 10.05
N PHE A 72 -14.15 -1.37 8.80
CA PHE A 72 -13.14 -0.56 8.12
C PHE A 72 -13.67 -0.06 6.79
N ASP A 73 -13.42 1.20 6.47
CA ASP A 73 -13.61 1.77 5.15
C ASP A 73 -12.29 1.74 4.39
N CYS A 74 -12.27 0.96 3.32
CA CYS A 74 -11.12 0.73 2.47
C CYS A 74 -11.30 1.38 1.09
N THR A 75 -10.19 1.69 0.46
CA THR A 75 -10.13 2.14 -0.94
C THR A 75 -9.34 1.12 -1.74
N PHE A 76 -9.86 0.72 -2.91
CA PHE A 76 -9.13 -0.12 -3.85
C PHE A 76 -8.85 0.65 -5.16
N PRO A 77 -7.62 0.63 -5.71
CA PRO A 77 -6.43 -0.07 -5.21
C PRO A 77 -5.73 0.64 -4.04
N GLY A 78 -6.24 1.79 -3.61
CA GLY A 78 -5.76 2.52 -2.43
C GLY A 78 -4.73 3.61 -2.78
N SER A 79 -4.65 4.60 -1.90
CA SER A 79 -3.88 5.84 -2.12
C SER A 79 -2.36 5.66 -2.24
N GLN A 80 -1.81 4.53 -1.79
CA GLN A 80 -0.38 4.24 -1.87
C GLN A 80 0.00 3.23 -2.96
N SER A 81 -0.97 2.72 -3.71
CA SER A 81 -0.75 1.73 -4.77
C SER A 81 0.18 2.23 -5.88
N GLY A 82 0.88 1.30 -6.55
CA GLY A 82 1.72 1.58 -7.72
C GLY A 82 0.95 2.34 -8.80
N SER A 83 -0.29 1.94 -9.06
CA SER A 83 -1.20 2.62 -9.98
C SER A 83 -1.51 4.07 -9.58
N MET A 84 -1.74 4.37 -8.30
CA MET A 84 -1.94 5.76 -7.82
C MET A 84 -0.67 6.60 -7.97
N ARG A 85 0.50 6.06 -7.60
CA ARG A 85 1.80 6.75 -7.78
C ARG A 85 2.07 7.04 -9.26
N CYS A 86 1.74 6.09 -10.14
CA CYS A 86 1.81 6.27 -11.58
C CYS A 86 0.88 7.39 -12.05
N GLN A 87 -0.38 7.42 -11.63
CA GLN A 87 -1.33 8.43 -12.07
C GLN A 87 -0.91 9.84 -11.64
N VAL A 88 -0.44 9.99 -10.39
CA VAL A 88 0.12 11.24 -9.89
C VAL A 88 1.36 11.65 -10.71
N ALA A 89 2.20 10.68 -11.10
CA ALA A 89 3.34 10.95 -11.97
C ALA A 89 2.92 11.34 -13.39
N VAL A 90 1.94 10.67 -14.00
CA VAL A 90 1.43 11.00 -15.34
C VAL A 90 0.81 12.40 -15.34
N LYS A 91 -0.06 12.69 -14.37
CA LYS A 91 -0.67 14.01 -14.24
C LYS A 91 0.39 15.09 -14.04
N ASN A 92 1.19 14.98 -12.98
CA ASN A 92 2.10 16.07 -12.60
C ASN A 92 3.32 16.20 -13.54
N LYS A 93 3.85 15.09 -14.06
CA LYS A 93 5.11 15.08 -14.82
C LYS A 93 4.94 14.99 -16.33
N ILE A 94 3.75 14.61 -16.81
CA ILE A 94 3.48 14.52 -18.25
C ILE A 94 2.45 15.57 -18.63
N ILE A 95 1.23 15.49 -18.08
CA ILE A 95 0.12 16.37 -18.49
C ILE A 95 0.38 17.81 -18.04
N ASP A 96 0.61 18.04 -16.74
CA ASP A 96 0.84 19.37 -16.18
C ASP A 96 2.18 19.95 -16.65
N PHE A 97 3.21 19.11 -16.83
CA PHE A 97 4.46 19.55 -17.45
C PHE A 97 4.22 20.09 -18.85
N ILE A 98 3.50 19.36 -19.71
CA ILE A 98 3.24 19.80 -21.08
C ILE A 98 2.33 21.04 -21.12
N ALA A 99 1.30 21.06 -20.28
CA ALA A 99 0.21 22.04 -20.36
C ALA A 99 0.37 23.27 -19.45
N THR A 100 1.24 23.23 -18.45
CA THR A 100 1.33 24.28 -17.42
C THR A 100 2.76 24.71 -17.12
N ASP A 101 3.72 23.77 -17.05
CA ASP A 101 5.11 24.09 -16.67
C ASP A 101 6.17 23.25 -17.41
N PRO A 102 6.34 23.46 -18.73
CA PRO A 102 7.30 22.68 -19.52
C PRO A 102 8.76 23.07 -19.27
N PHE A 103 9.00 24.15 -18.53
CA PHE A 103 10.35 24.71 -18.31
C PHE A 103 10.74 24.84 -16.83
N GLY A 104 10.08 24.10 -15.92
CA GLY A 104 10.54 23.92 -14.53
C GLY A 104 10.46 25.19 -13.67
N GLY A 105 9.30 25.82 -13.65
CA GLY A 105 8.96 27.01 -12.87
C GLY A 105 8.80 28.28 -13.70
N SER A 106 8.78 28.18 -15.03
CA SER A 106 8.70 29.34 -15.93
C SER A 106 7.53 29.17 -16.90
N CYS A 107 6.58 30.09 -16.85
CA CYS A 107 5.59 30.28 -17.91
C CYS A 107 6.30 30.76 -19.19
N PRO A 108 5.78 30.49 -20.40
CA PRO A 108 4.43 30.00 -20.67
C PRO A 108 4.37 28.50 -21.05
N ASP A 109 3.16 27.94 -21.10
CA ASP A 109 2.91 26.55 -21.52
C ASP A 109 3.39 26.27 -22.95
N LEU A 110 3.56 25.00 -23.32
CA LEU A 110 4.19 24.63 -24.59
C LEU A 110 3.33 25.08 -25.78
N SER A 111 1.99 25.07 -25.63
CA SER A 111 1.09 25.56 -26.67
C SER A 111 1.23 27.06 -26.91
N THR A 112 1.47 27.85 -25.85
CA THR A 112 1.76 29.28 -25.97
C THR A 112 3.12 29.53 -26.63
N VAL A 113 4.17 28.78 -26.25
CA VAL A 113 5.49 28.93 -26.87
C VAL A 113 5.43 28.62 -28.37
N VAL A 114 4.84 27.48 -28.73
CA VAL A 114 4.74 27.06 -30.13
C VAL A 114 3.91 28.06 -30.94
N THR A 115 2.75 28.48 -30.44
CA THR A 115 1.91 29.48 -31.11
C THR A 115 2.65 30.81 -31.29
N THR A 116 3.37 31.28 -30.27
CA THR A 116 4.13 32.54 -30.35
C THR A 116 5.26 32.45 -31.38
N LEU A 117 5.96 31.32 -31.44
CA LEU A 117 7.01 31.08 -32.43
C LEU A 117 6.44 30.96 -33.85
N GLU A 118 5.28 30.34 -34.03
CA GLU A 118 4.59 30.32 -35.33
C GLU A 118 4.10 31.70 -35.76
N GLU A 119 3.60 32.53 -34.85
CA GLU A 119 3.09 33.85 -35.20
C GLU A 119 4.21 34.88 -35.43
N SER A 120 5.27 34.84 -34.62
CA SER A 120 6.25 35.92 -34.53
C SER A 120 7.69 35.49 -34.82
N GLY A 121 8.04 34.21 -34.73
CA GLY A 121 9.41 33.68 -34.85
C GLY A 121 9.74 33.10 -36.23
N GLN A 122 9.22 33.71 -37.30
CA GLN A 122 9.38 33.22 -38.68
C GLN A 122 10.83 33.10 -39.13
N ASP A 123 11.73 33.91 -38.58
CA ASP A 123 13.18 33.79 -38.78
C ASP A 123 13.77 32.45 -38.28
N ILE A 124 13.12 31.82 -37.30
CA ILE A 124 13.54 30.54 -36.71
C ILE A 124 12.76 29.37 -37.30
N VAL A 125 11.49 29.57 -37.67
CA VAL A 125 10.59 28.48 -38.05
C VAL A 125 10.33 28.39 -39.57
N ASP A 126 10.53 29.47 -40.32
CA ASP A 126 10.36 29.47 -41.78
C ASP A 126 11.53 28.73 -42.44
N PRO A 127 11.27 27.65 -43.21
CA PRO A 127 12.30 26.89 -43.90
C PRO A 127 13.13 27.74 -44.89
N SER A 128 12.56 28.80 -45.42
CA SER A 128 13.16 29.71 -46.39
C SER A 128 14.18 30.62 -45.70
N GLU A 129 13.81 31.19 -44.55
CA GLU A 129 14.70 32.02 -43.73
C GLU A 129 15.86 31.19 -43.18
N LEU A 130 15.60 29.98 -42.67
CA LEU A 130 16.64 29.07 -42.21
C LEU A 130 17.66 28.71 -43.31
N ARG A 131 17.18 28.45 -44.54
CA ARG A 131 18.05 28.20 -45.69
C ARG A 131 18.89 29.43 -46.05
N ASN A 132 18.28 30.60 -46.03
CA ASN A 132 18.96 31.86 -46.32
C ASN A 132 20.07 32.11 -45.28
N ASP A 133 19.78 31.92 -44.00
CA ASP A 133 20.74 32.08 -42.90
C ASP A 133 21.91 31.09 -42.99
N LEU A 134 21.62 29.81 -43.24
CA LEU A 134 22.67 28.80 -43.42
C LEU A 134 23.54 29.12 -44.65
N THR A 135 22.94 29.61 -45.73
CA THR A 135 23.67 30.04 -46.94
C THR A 135 24.56 31.25 -46.65
N ASN A 136 24.06 32.23 -45.88
CA ASN A 136 24.76 33.44 -45.47
C ASN A 136 25.96 33.16 -44.53
N ARG A 137 25.96 32.02 -43.82
CA ARG A 137 27.13 31.55 -43.04
C ARG A 137 28.28 31.02 -43.89
N GLY A 138 28.17 31.06 -45.22
CA GLY A 138 29.28 30.82 -46.13
C GLY A 138 29.55 29.34 -46.39
N LEU A 139 28.50 28.52 -46.59
CA LEU A 139 28.63 27.13 -47.00
C LEU A 139 29.35 27.03 -48.36
N ARG A 140 30.62 26.61 -48.32
CA ARG A 140 31.57 26.69 -49.47
C ARG A 140 31.49 25.53 -50.45
N THR A 141 30.85 24.41 -50.11
CA THR A 141 30.80 23.21 -50.95
C THR A 141 29.35 22.81 -51.24
N ASP A 142 29.11 22.23 -52.42
CA ASP A 142 27.78 21.72 -52.79
C ASP A 142 27.31 20.60 -51.85
N ARG A 143 28.25 19.84 -51.28
CA ARG A 143 27.95 18.85 -50.25
C ARG A 143 27.40 19.50 -48.98
N ALA A 144 28.06 20.54 -48.46
CA ALA A 144 27.61 21.24 -47.27
C ALA A 144 26.26 21.94 -47.47
N ARG A 145 25.96 22.40 -48.68
CA ARG A 145 24.64 22.95 -49.04
C ARG A 145 23.54 21.88 -49.00
N ARG A 146 23.78 20.70 -49.58
CA ARG A 146 22.82 19.58 -49.52
C ARG A 146 22.57 19.09 -48.09
N GLU A 147 23.63 18.95 -47.28
CA GLU A 147 23.50 18.57 -45.87
C GLU A 147 22.71 19.63 -45.07
N ALA A 148 22.89 20.92 -45.36
CA ALA A 148 22.10 21.99 -44.78
C ALA A 148 20.62 21.93 -45.20
N ASP A 149 20.33 21.69 -46.48
CA ASP A 149 18.96 21.54 -46.98
C ASP A 149 18.22 20.35 -46.34
N GLU A 150 18.91 19.23 -46.16
CA GLU A 150 18.39 18.05 -45.46
C GLU A 150 18.12 18.32 -43.98
N ALA A 151 19.03 19.04 -43.30
CA ALA A 151 18.86 19.44 -41.91
C ALA A 151 17.67 20.40 -41.74
N VAL A 152 17.50 21.38 -42.64
CA VAL A 152 16.33 22.26 -42.65
C VAL A 152 15.07 21.44 -42.87
N ALA A 153 15.05 20.52 -43.84
CA ALA A 153 13.88 19.68 -44.09
C ALA A 153 13.51 18.80 -42.88
N ALA A 154 14.50 18.24 -42.17
CA ALA A 154 14.28 17.48 -40.95
C ALA A 154 13.75 18.36 -39.81
N TYR A 155 14.34 19.54 -39.62
CA TYR A 155 13.87 20.54 -38.65
C TYR A 155 12.43 20.96 -38.93
N THR A 156 12.09 21.27 -40.18
CA THR A 156 10.73 21.65 -40.59
C THR A 156 9.72 20.54 -40.29
N ARG A 157 10.06 19.27 -40.51
CA ARG A 157 9.16 18.14 -40.17
C ARG A 157 8.92 18.02 -38.67
N LEU A 158 9.97 18.19 -37.86
CA LEU A 158 9.84 18.19 -36.39
C LEU A 158 9.00 19.38 -35.93
N TRP A 159 9.22 20.55 -36.52
CA TRP A 159 8.44 21.75 -36.23
C TRP A 159 6.97 21.58 -36.59
N GLN A 160 6.66 21.08 -37.78
CA GLN A 160 5.29 20.80 -38.22
C GLN A 160 4.58 19.79 -37.30
N ALA A 161 5.29 18.75 -36.85
CA ALA A 161 4.75 17.81 -35.88
C ALA A 161 4.45 18.52 -34.55
N LEU A 162 5.38 19.33 -34.04
CA LEU A 162 5.20 20.10 -32.82
C LEU A 162 4.00 21.06 -32.92
N GLY A 163 3.90 21.83 -34.01
CA GLY A 163 2.78 22.72 -34.29
C GLY A 163 1.44 21.99 -34.32
N ALA A 164 1.36 20.84 -35.01
CA ALA A 164 0.12 20.05 -35.06
C ALA A 164 -0.40 19.64 -33.67
N PHE A 165 0.49 19.37 -32.71
CA PHE A 165 0.11 19.01 -31.34
C PHE A 165 -0.19 20.22 -30.45
N PHE A 166 0.54 21.32 -30.61
CA PHE A 166 0.59 22.38 -29.62
C PHE A 166 0.05 23.73 -30.09
N THR A 167 -0.07 23.99 -31.39
CA THR A 167 -0.61 25.27 -31.87
C THR A 167 -2.03 25.49 -31.38
N LYS A 168 -2.28 26.69 -30.82
CA LYS A 168 -3.61 27.11 -30.37
C LYS A 168 -4.46 27.51 -31.56
N ASP A 169 -5.73 27.15 -31.48
CA ASP A 169 -6.72 27.69 -32.42
C ASP A 169 -7.11 29.10 -31.94
N THR A 170 -7.39 30.01 -32.88
CA THR A 170 -7.95 31.35 -32.64
C THR A 170 -9.14 31.39 -31.68
N GLN A 171 -9.86 30.28 -31.52
CA GLN A 171 -11.03 30.16 -30.64
C GLN A 171 -10.75 29.46 -29.29
N SER A 172 -9.52 28.98 -29.04
CA SER A 172 -9.23 28.16 -27.85
C SER A 172 -7.85 28.46 -27.27
N SER A 173 -7.79 28.61 -25.96
CA SER A 173 -6.53 28.79 -25.23
C SER A 173 -5.69 27.50 -25.10
N LYS A 174 -6.12 26.39 -25.73
CA LYS A 174 -5.53 25.05 -25.61
C LYS A 174 -5.02 24.51 -26.95
N GLY A 175 -3.89 23.80 -26.91
CA GLY A 175 -3.36 23.07 -28.07
C GLY A 175 -4.19 21.82 -28.43
N SER A 176 -3.94 21.22 -29.60
CA SER A 176 -4.65 20.02 -30.07
C SER A 176 -4.52 18.82 -29.12
N LEU A 177 -3.34 18.60 -28.54
CA LEU A 177 -3.10 17.51 -27.59
C LEU A 177 -3.92 17.68 -26.30
N GLU A 178 -3.96 18.89 -25.75
CA GLU A 178 -4.75 19.19 -24.55
C GLU A 178 -6.24 18.98 -24.80
N LYS A 179 -6.75 19.43 -25.96
CA LYS A 179 -8.14 19.17 -26.37
C LYS A 179 -8.44 17.68 -26.51
N TYR A 180 -7.49 16.91 -27.04
CA TYR A 180 -7.63 15.46 -27.13
C TYR A 180 -7.69 14.81 -25.74
N ILE A 181 -6.79 15.19 -24.82
CA ILE A 181 -6.78 14.69 -23.45
C ILE A 181 -8.09 15.09 -22.73
N ASP A 182 -8.56 16.33 -22.87
CA ASP A 182 -9.83 16.78 -22.30
C ASP A 182 -11.02 15.95 -22.82
N MET A 183 -11.08 15.73 -24.15
CA MET A 183 -12.13 14.93 -24.78
C MET A 183 -12.07 13.47 -24.34
N TYR A 184 -10.87 12.89 -24.26
CA TYR A 184 -10.66 11.56 -23.72
C TYR A 184 -11.15 11.48 -22.27
N ASN A 185 -10.77 12.47 -21.46
CA ASN A 185 -11.12 12.57 -20.04
C ASN A 185 -12.61 12.80 -19.79
N SER A 186 -13.38 13.25 -20.79
CA SER A 186 -14.84 13.35 -20.71
C SER A 186 -15.56 11.99 -20.78
N HIS A 187 -14.88 10.93 -21.23
CA HIS A 187 -15.45 9.59 -21.39
C HIS A 187 -14.70 8.51 -20.60
N ARG A 188 -13.40 8.68 -20.37
CA ARG A 188 -12.50 7.77 -19.63
C ARG A 188 -11.54 8.60 -18.78
N SER A 189 -10.52 8.01 -18.16
CA SER A 189 -9.41 8.75 -17.55
C SER A 189 -8.11 8.32 -18.22
N PHE A 190 -7.48 9.27 -18.90
CA PHE A 190 -6.22 9.05 -19.63
C PHE A 190 -5.10 8.58 -18.69
N GLU A 191 -5.02 9.16 -17.49
CA GLU A 191 -4.07 8.72 -16.46
C GLU A 191 -4.40 7.31 -15.97
N ASN A 192 -5.69 6.97 -15.83
CA ASN A 192 -6.09 5.61 -15.44
C ASN A 192 -5.62 4.59 -16.44
N ASP A 193 -5.93 4.80 -17.70
CA ASP A 193 -5.75 3.79 -18.74
C ASP A 193 -4.26 3.54 -19.00
N ILE A 194 -3.40 4.58 -18.93
CA ILE A 194 -1.94 4.43 -18.97
C ILE A 194 -1.46 3.59 -17.79
N CYS A 195 -1.88 3.93 -16.57
CA CYS A 195 -1.36 3.28 -15.38
C CYS A 195 -1.93 1.88 -15.17
N GLN A 196 -3.17 1.62 -15.60
CA GLN A 196 -3.76 0.29 -15.63
C GLN A 196 -2.98 -0.62 -16.57
N ALA A 197 -2.58 -0.14 -17.76
CA ALA A 197 -1.75 -0.90 -18.68
C ALA A 197 -0.32 -1.16 -18.13
N LEU A 198 0.24 -0.21 -17.38
CA LEU A 198 1.58 -0.36 -16.80
C LEU A 198 1.62 -1.24 -15.54
N HIS A 199 0.54 -1.26 -14.77
CA HIS A 199 0.44 -1.96 -13.48
C HIS A 199 -0.54 -3.14 -13.53
N GLU A 200 -0.78 -3.72 -14.71
CA GLU A 200 -1.66 -4.89 -14.88
C GLU A 200 -1.22 -6.10 -14.02
N GLY A 201 0.08 -6.19 -13.67
CA GLY A 201 0.64 -7.22 -12.79
C GLY A 201 0.68 -6.91 -11.30
N ASP A 202 0.29 -5.71 -10.85
CA ASP A 202 0.28 -5.33 -9.42
C ASP A 202 -0.96 -5.86 -8.68
N ILE A 203 -1.94 -6.40 -9.41
CA ILE A 203 -3.17 -7.01 -8.91
C ILE A 203 -3.02 -8.55 -9.03
N PRO A 204 -3.42 -9.35 -8.03
CA PRO A 204 -4.21 -9.01 -6.84
C PRO A 204 -3.45 -8.30 -5.72
N LEU A 205 -4.16 -7.44 -4.98
CA LEU A 205 -3.68 -6.85 -3.72
C LEU A 205 -4.10 -7.70 -2.52
N ASN A 206 -3.21 -7.86 -1.55
CA ASN A 206 -3.54 -8.57 -0.31
C ASN A 206 -4.27 -7.65 0.68
N LEU A 207 -5.30 -8.19 1.33
CA LEU A 207 -5.89 -7.61 2.51
C LEU A 207 -5.12 -8.11 3.75
N THR A 208 -4.30 -7.25 4.33
CA THR A 208 -3.40 -7.58 5.46
C THR A 208 -3.98 -7.06 6.76
N LEU A 209 -3.90 -7.84 7.85
CA LEU A 209 -4.25 -7.38 9.20
C LEU A 209 -3.02 -7.40 10.10
N ILE A 210 -2.87 -6.33 10.86
CA ILE A 210 -1.90 -6.23 11.96
C ILE A 210 -2.69 -5.90 13.22
N ALA A 211 -2.63 -6.77 14.22
CA ALA A 211 -3.37 -6.60 15.48
C ALA A 211 -2.68 -7.36 16.61
N GLY A 212 -2.43 -6.68 17.73
CA GLY A 212 -1.71 -7.28 18.86
C GLY A 212 -0.31 -7.71 18.44
N ALA A 213 0.07 -8.96 18.76
CA ALA A 213 1.30 -9.58 18.26
C ALA A 213 1.10 -10.29 16.90
N ALA A 214 -0.12 -10.35 16.37
CA ALA A 214 -0.43 -11.05 15.13
C ALA A 214 -0.22 -10.14 13.90
N GLN A 215 0.47 -10.70 12.91
CA GLN A 215 0.57 -10.16 11.56
C GLN A 215 0.05 -11.19 10.56
N ILE A 216 -1.10 -10.92 9.96
CA ILE A 216 -1.75 -11.79 9.00
C ILE A 216 -1.56 -11.18 7.61
N PRO A 217 -0.57 -11.67 6.83
CA PRO A 217 -0.14 -11.04 5.57
C PRO A 217 -1.18 -11.11 4.45
N ALA A 218 -2.17 -12.00 4.55
CA ALA A 218 -3.28 -12.08 3.61
C ALA A 218 -4.49 -12.77 4.24
N ILE A 219 -5.50 -11.99 4.64
CA ILE A 219 -6.85 -12.50 4.96
C ILE A 219 -7.54 -12.95 3.67
N THR A 220 -7.36 -12.17 2.60
CA THR A 220 -7.86 -12.46 1.26
C THR A 220 -7.04 -11.69 0.23
N THR A 221 -7.16 -12.08 -1.03
CA THR A 221 -6.65 -11.34 -2.19
C THR A 221 -7.80 -10.60 -2.87
N LEU A 222 -7.52 -9.39 -3.36
CA LEU A 222 -8.49 -8.51 -4.01
C LEU A 222 -8.03 -8.23 -5.44
N ASN A 223 -8.82 -8.69 -6.40
CA ASN A 223 -8.64 -8.35 -7.82
C ASN A 223 -9.39 -7.06 -8.21
N TRP A 224 -10.43 -6.71 -7.44
CA TRP A 224 -11.26 -5.52 -7.59
C TRP A 224 -11.85 -5.15 -6.22
N ALA A 225 -12.47 -3.97 -6.11
CA ALA A 225 -13.18 -3.56 -4.91
C ALA A 225 -14.40 -4.47 -4.67
N PRO A 226 -14.52 -5.13 -3.51
CA PRO A 226 -15.70 -5.96 -3.21
C PRO A 226 -17.01 -5.18 -3.32
N GLU A 227 -17.98 -5.73 -4.06
CA GLU A 227 -19.32 -5.13 -4.17
C GLU A 227 -20.18 -5.35 -2.92
N SER A 228 -19.86 -6.39 -2.12
CA SER A 228 -20.53 -6.67 -0.86
C SER A 228 -19.51 -6.95 0.24
N THR A 229 -19.81 -6.46 1.43
CA THR A 229 -19.00 -6.69 2.63
C THR A 229 -19.06 -8.15 3.03
N ARG A 230 -17.91 -8.83 3.01
CA ARG A 230 -17.78 -10.22 3.46
C ARG A 230 -17.13 -10.23 4.85
N PRO A 231 -17.81 -10.69 5.92
CA PRO A 231 -17.18 -10.74 7.23
C PRO A 231 -16.12 -11.85 7.32
N TYR A 232 -15.05 -11.60 8.09
CA TYR A 232 -14.02 -12.59 8.41
C TYR A 232 -13.90 -12.75 9.93
N ASN A 233 -13.92 -14.00 10.40
CA ASN A 233 -13.61 -14.34 11.78
C ASN A 233 -12.11 -14.62 11.89
N ILE A 234 -11.42 -13.85 12.71
CA ILE A 234 -9.97 -13.89 12.79
C ILE A 234 -9.56 -13.95 14.25
N THR A 235 -8.68 -14.91 14.56
CA THR A 235 -8.04 -14.97 15.86
C THR A 235 -6.71 -14.23 15.81
N VAL A 236 -6.51 -13.30 16.74
CA VAL A 236 -5.31 -12.50 16.90
C VAL A 236 -4.67 -12.81 18.24
N GLN A 237 -3.39 -12.49 18.39
CA GLN A 237 -2.69 -12.74 19.63
C GLN A 237 -2.61 -11.46 20.45
N ASP A 238 -3.23 -11.49 21.63
CA ASP A 238 -3.13 -10.41 22.62
C ASP A 238 -2.03 -10.74 23.63
N SER A 239 -0.96 -9.95 23.63
CA SER A 239 0.16 -10.09 24.55
C SER A 239 -0.20 -9.82 26.02
N THR A 240 -1.36 -9.21 26.29
CA THR A 240 -1.81 -8.88 27.65
C THR A 240 -2.70 -9.96 28.26
N ARG A 241 -3.00 -11.02 27.50
CA ARG A 241 -3.86 -12.12 27.90
C ARG A 241 -3.03 -13.38 28.13
N ILE A 242 -3.59 -14.32 28.88
CA ILE A 242 -2.96 -15.62 29.10
C ILE A 242 -2.74 -16.34 27.76
N ALA A 243 -1.73 -17.19 27.70
CA ALA A 243 -1.26 -17.82 26.50
C ALA A 243 -2.08 -19.09 26.16
N CYS A 244 -3.38 -18.95 25.91
CA CYS A 244 -4.20 -20.11 25.54
C CYS A 244 -3.67 -20.79 24.27
N CYS A 245 -3.73 -22.12 24.25
CA CYS A 245 -3.28 -22.92 23.12
C CYS A 245 -4.27 -24.06 22.83
N PRO A 246 -4.46 -24.41 21.55
CA PRO A 246 -5.21 -25.60 21.18
C PRO A 246 -4.41 -26.87 21.53
N ASP A 247 -5.13 -27.98 21.74
CA ASP A 247 -4.56 -29.33 21.89
C ASP A 247 -3.65 -29.56 23.11
N ALA A 248 -4.05 -29.00 24.27
CA ALA A 248 -3.36 -29.21 25.54
C ALA A 248 -3.15 -30.69 25.88
N GLN A 249 -1.94 -30.99 26.35
CA GLN A 249 -1.56 -32.33 26.78
C GLN A 249 -1.12 -32.33 28.24
N VAL A 250 -0.90 -33.53 28.76
CA VAL A 250 -0.26 -33.76 30.06
C VAL A 250 1.10 -34.41 29.85
N ALA A 251 1.98 -34.30 30.83
CA ALA A 251 3.26 -35.00 30.78
C ALA A 251 3.04 -36.50 30.99
N GLU A 252 3.65 -37.32 30.14
CA GLU A 252 3.58 -38.78 30.20
C GLU A 252 4.91 -39.38 30.65
N GLY A 253 4.85 -40.55 31.30
CA GLY A 253 6.03 -41.32 31.74
C GLY A 253 6.07 -41.57 33.25
N GLU A 254 7.23 -42.04 33.73
CA GLU A 254 7.50 -42.26 35.16
C GLU A 254 8.89 -41.75 35.52
N GLY A 255 9.01 -41.10 36.68
CA GLY A 255 10.28 -40.59 37.23
C GLY A 255 11.03 -39.69 36.25
N ASP A 256 12.29 -39.99 35.99
CA ASP A 256 13.18 -39.19 35.13
C ASP A 256 12.83 -39.23 33.63
N LYS A 257 11.84 -40.06 33.22
CA LYS A 257 11.36 -40.12 31.83
C LYS A 257 10.12 -39.27 31.59
N CYS A 258 9.73 -38.48 32.59
CA CYS A 258 8.57 -37.62 32.51
C CYS A 258 8.77 -36.52 31.47
N ALA A 259 7.96 -36.50 30.42
CA ALA A 259 8.06 -35.47 29.40
C ALA A 259 6.70 -35.20 28.75
N TYR A 260 6.54 -33.97 28.26
CA TYR A 260 5.42 -33.65 27.38
C TYR A 260 5.59 -34.35 26.02
N PRO A 261 4.49 -34.85 25.44
CA PRO A 261 4.51 -35.38 24.08
C PRO A 261 4.91 -34.28 23.09
N ARG A 262 5.45 -34.66 21.92
CA ARG A 262 5.99 -33.70 20.94
C ARG A 262 4.92 -32.77 20.40
N GLU A 263 3.69 -33.25 20.36
CA GLU A 263 2.49 -32.55 19.92
C GLU A 263 2.17 -31.35 20.82
N ALA A 264 2.57 -31.39 22.09
CA ALA A 264 2.40 -30.28 23.03
C ALA A 264 3.46 -29.19 22.86
N ILE A 265 4.56 -29.46 22.16
CA ILE A 265 5.68 -28.52 22.02
C ILE A 265 5.36 -27.53 20.90
N ILE A 266 5.33 -26.24 21.23
CA ILE A 266 5.17 -25.16 20.24
C ILE A 266 6.52 -24.97 19.53
N PRO A 267 6.63 -25.25 18.22
CA PRO A 267 7.94 -25.29 17.56
C PRO A 267 8.63 -23.93 17.51
N GLY A 268 9.91 -23.89 17.90
CA GLY A 268 10.76 -22.70 17.76
C GLY A 268 10.60 -21.64 18.85
N THR A 269 9.82 -21.91 19.90
CA THR A 269 9.42 -20.88 20.88
C THR A 269 9.76 -21.24 22.33
N GLY A 270 10.17 -22.49 22.60
CA GLY A 270 10.45 -22.95 23.97
C GLY A 270 9.20 -23.18 24.84
N CYS A 271 8.02 -22.89 24.29
CA CYS A 271 6.74 -23.04 24.96
C CYS A 271 6.14 -24.43 24.76
N VAL A 272 5.41 -24.90 25.76
CA VAL A 272 4.67 -26.17 25.75
C VAL A 272 3.22 -25.91 26.15
N CYS A 273 2.27 -26.57 25.47
CA CYS A 273 0.84 -26.47 25.74
C CYS A 273 0.40 -27.52 26.78
N GLY A 274 0.15 -27.07 28.00
CA GLY A 274 -0.29 -27.90 29.13
C GLY A 274 -1.74 -27.67 29.53
N THR A 275 -2.30 -28.62 30.28
CA THR A 275 -3.68 -28.54 30.77
C THR A 275 -3.74 -27.89 32.16
N SER A 276 -4.51 -26.81 32.30
CA SER A 276 -4.78 -26.17 33.61
C SER A 276 -5.72 -27.00 34.49
N ALA A 277 -5.85 -26.63 35.77
CA ALA A 277 -6.80 -27.23 36.70
C ALA A 277 -8.27 -27.11 36.24
N GLU A 278 -8.60 -26.04 35.51
CA GLU A 278 -9.91 -25.83 34.90
C GLU A 278 -10.10 -26.54 33.55
N GLY A 279 -9.09 -27.26 33.06
CA GLY A 279 -9.13 -27.99 31.79
C GLY A 279 -8.88 -27.12 30.55
N ILE A 280 -8.45 -25.87 30.74
CA ILE A 280 -8.07 -24.95 29.66
C ILE A 280 -6.61 -25.23 29.27
N GLY A 281 -6.31 -25.20 27.97
CA GLY A 281 -4.95 -25.31 27.46
C GLY A 281 -4.17 -24.01 27.60
N ILE A 282 -3.02 -24.06 28.27
CA ILE A 282 -2.13 -22.91 28.51
C ILE A 282 -0.73 -23.23 28.03
N ALA A 283 -0.18 -22.35 27.20
CA ALA A 283 1.20 -22.39 26.77
C ALA A 283 2.09 -21.72 27.81
N PHE A 284 3.14 -22.41 28.22
CA PHE A 284 4.08 -21.94 29.24
C PHE A 284 5.51 -22.30 28.84
N GLU A 285 6.49 -21.60 29.42
CA GLU A 285 7.90 -21.93 29.23
C GLU A 285 8.26 -23.21 30.00
N TRP A 286 8.69 -24.24 29.27
CA TRP A 286 9.01 -25.52 29.90
C TRP A 286 10.30 -25.43 30.73
N THR A 287 10.23 -25.89 31.97
CA THR A 287 11.37 -26.03 32.87
C THR A 287 11.37 -27.39 33.55
N GLU A 288 12.48 -27.77 34.18
CA GLU A 288 12.54 -29.01 34.96
C GLU A 288 11.61 -28.94 36.19
N CYS A 289 11.05 -30.08 36.59
CA CYS A 289 10.04 -30.17 37.65
C CYS A 289 10.40 -29.57 39.01
N GLY A 290 11.70 -29.41 39.32
CA GLY A 290 12.16 -28.76 40.54
C GLY A 290 12.22 -27.22 40.47
N ASN A 291 12.02 -26.62 39.30
CA ASN A 291 12.25 -25.20 39.03
C ASN A 291 10.96 -24.39 38.83
N PHE A 292 9.78 -25.02 38.96
CA PHE A 292 8.50 -24.31 38.92
C PHE A 292 8.30 -23.44 40.16
N ALA A 293 7.42 -22.43 40.05
CA ALA A 293 7.15 -21.46 41.12
C ALA A 293 6.55 -22.11 42.39
N GLY A 294 5.89 -23.25 42.24
CA GLY A 294 5.33 -24.04 43.34
C GLY A 294 4.54 -25.23 42.84
N SER A 295 4.09 -26.07 43.78
CA SER A 295 3.11 -27.14 43.53
C SER A 295 1.70 -26.65 43.86
N CYS A 296 0.69 -27.13 43.14
CA CYS A 296 -0.71 -26.71 43.31
C CYS A 296 -1.69 -27.86 43.08
N GLU A 297 -2.93 -27.71 43.53
CA GLU A 297 -4.07 -28.53 43.13
C GLU A 297 -5.15 -27.70 42.42
N ALA A 298 -5.22 -26.40 42.72
CA ALA A 298 -6.11 -25.44 42.09
C ALA A 298 -5.38 -24.13 41.76
N ASP A 299 -5.95 -23.32 40.85
CA ASP A 299 -5.37 -22.04 40.45
C ASP A 299 -5.20 -21.06 41.62
N ALA A 300 -6.08 -21.14 42.64
CA ALA A 300 -6.00 -20.32 43.85
C ALA A 300 -4.79 -20.64 44.75
N ASP A 301 -4.13 -21.79 44.54
CA ASP A 301 -2.88 -22.12 45.24
C ASP A 301 -1.68 -21.38 44.63
N CYS A 302 -1.85 -20.87 43.40
CA CYS A 302 -0.87 -20.06 42.71
C CYS A 302 -1.12 -18.56 42.97
N GLY A 303 -0.05 -17.78 43.05
CA GLY A 303 -0.15 -16.33 43.22
C GLY A 303 -0.63 -15.62 41.95
N ASP A 304 -0.92 -14.31 42.07
CA ASP A 304 -1.34 -13.48 40.94
C ASP A 304 -0.38 -13.62 39.74
N GLY A 305 -0.92 -13.84 38.55
CA GLY A 305 -0.16 -14.03 37.30
C GLY A 305 0.24 -15.48 37.01
N TYR A 306 0.00 -16.41 37.94
CA TYR A 306 0.29 -17.83 37.78
C TYR A 306 -1.00 -18.67 37.71
N LEU A 307 -0.95 -19.76 36.96
CA LEU A 307 -2.02 -20.76 36.88
C LEU A 307 -1.50 -22.14 37.26
N CYS A 308 -2.40 -22.99 37.75
CA CYS A 308 -2.08 -24.36 38.11
C CYS A 308 -2.22 -25.26 36.88
N LEU A 309 -1.12 -25.87 36.43
CA LEU A 309 -1.17 -26.92 35.43
C LEU A 309 -1.27 -28.29 36.08
N THR A 310 -2.29 -29.05 35.72
CA THR A 310 -2.48 -30.42 36.20
C THR A 310 -1.87 -31.42 35.21
N GLY A 311 -1.38 -32.54 35.73
CA GLY A 311 -0.71 -33.55 34.90
C GLY A 311 0.69 -33.16 34.42
N SER A 312 1.23 -32.04 34.92
CA SER A 312 2.65 -31.73 34.78
C SER A 312 3.48 -32.67 35.66
N CYS A 313 4.74 -32.91 35.32
CA CYS A 313 5.63 -33.71 36.16
C CYS A 313 5.06 -35.09 36.57
N CYS A 314 4.34 -35.72 35.63
CA CYS A 314 3.80 -37.08 35.74
C CYS A 314 2.69 -37.19 36.78
N GLY A 315 1.77 -36.23 36.75
CA GLY A 315 0.55 -36.22 37.54
C GLY A 315 0.51 -35.16 38.65
N GLY A 316 1.61 -34.44 38.88
CA GLY A 316 1.65 -33.32 39.81
C GLY A 316 0.98 -32.06 39.25
N GLY A 317 0.56 -31.18 40.15
CA GLY A 317 0.17 -29.81 39.80
C GLY A 317 1.33 -28.85 40.03
N VAL A 318 1.61 -27.97 39.07
CA VAL A 318 2.67 -26.95 39.17
C VAL A 318 2.15 -25.57 38.79
N CYS A 319 2.61 -24.55 39.49
CA CYS A 319 2.31 -23.15 39.17
C CYS A 319 3.23 -22.66 38.04
N VAL A 320 2.62 -22.18 36.95
CA VAL A 320 3.33 -21.63 35.79
C VAL A 320 2.90 -20.20 35.52
N ASP A 321 3.80 -19.41 34.94
CA ASP A 321 3.47 -18.09 34.41
C ASP A 321 2.57 -18.26 33.19
N ALA A 322 1.33 -17.78 33.29
CA ALA A 322 0.32 -17.95 32.26
C ALA A 322 0.48 -16.96 31.08
N TYR A 323 1.35 -15.96 31.20
CA TYR A 323 1.54 -14.88 30.25
C TYR A 323 2.87 -14.96 29.48
N ALA A 324 3.86 -15.67 30.03
CA ALA A 324 5.21 -15.76 29.46
C ALA A 324 5.23 -16.00 27.94
N CYS A 325 4.43 -16.96 27.46
CA CYS A 325 4.39 -17.30 26.04
C CYS A 325 3.61 -16.28 25.19
N SER A 326 2.58 -15.61 25.72
CA SER A 326 1.82 -14.62 24.96
C SER A 326 2.58 -13.30 24.85
N GLU A 327 3.27 -12.87 25.92
CA GLU A 327 4.09 -11.65 25.96
C GLU A 327 5.27 -11.69 24.99
N ASN A 328 5.90 -12.86 24.84
CA ASN A 328 7.03 -13.06 23.93
C ASN A 328 6.62 -13.12 22.44
N GLY A 329 5.35 -12.95 22.11
CA GLY A 329 4.87 -13.02 20.73
C GLY A 329 5.03 -14.41 20.10
N THR A 330 5.09 -15.45 20.94
CA THR A 330 5.07 -16.85 20.52
C THR A 330 3.87 -17.06 19.61
N ALA A 331 4.01 -17.58 18.39
CA ALA A 331 2.85 -17.87 17.54
C ALA A 331 2.00 -19.01 18.16
N LEU A 332 1.13 -18.66 19.12
CA LEU A 332 0.23 -19.57 19.84
C LEU A 332 -0.87 -20.09 18.92
N ILE A 333 -1.16 -19.31 17.89
CA ILE A 333 -2.13 -19.62 16.86
C ILE A 333 -1.34 -19.80 15.58
N ARG A 334 -1.37 -21.00 15.01
CA ARG A 334 -1.01 -21.15 13.61
C ARG A 334 -2.12 -20.49 12.81
N SER A 335 -1.80 -19.38 12.19
CA SER A 335 -2.61 -18.90 11.07
C SER A 335 -2.46 -19.98 10.00
N ASP A 336 -3.44 -20.87 9.92
CA ASP A 336 -3.65 -21.65 8.71
C ASP A 336 -3.99 -20.63 7.62
N GLY A 337 -2.94 -20.11 6.98
CA GLY A 337 -3.03 -19.46 5.68
C GLY A 337 -3.51 -20.52 4.71
N GLY A 338 -4.81 -20.81 4.77
CA GLY A 338 -5.50 -21.69 3.86
C GLY A 338 -5.41 -21.08 2.48
N PHE A 339 -4.53 -21.64 1.67
CA PHE A 339 -4.60 -21.55 0.22
C PHE A 339 -5.59 -22.59 -0.29
#